data_AF-A0A6P0NEY8-F1
#
_entry.id   AF-A0A6P0NEY8-F1
#
_cell.length_a   1.000
_cell.length_b   1.000
_cell.length_c   1.000
_cell.angle_alpha   90.00
_cell.angle_beta   90.00
_cell.angle_gamma   90.00
#
_symmetry.space_group_name_H-M   'P 1'
#
loop_
_entity.id
_entity.type
_entity.pdbx_description
1 polymer ?
#
loop_
_entity_poly.entity_id
_entity_poly.type
_entity_poly.pdbx_seq_one_letter_code
_entity_poly.pdbx_strand_id
1 'polypeptide(L)'
;MLETGQIIPIQFKGKSFNAIVIDPDGFGSGKPTIGVGYRGMSRHLNMPVSTIFKRVFPSEGVEHLELPSGNRFRVFRIKGNDGNDYSAIEASDWVLIASDWLKAPGRLGKKAKEGLIDFLAWYAAEGLYAAAYTFLKQTYTREDNEVIQRWLVSREAGKPARADWAYTVAEQGGNSPYKYGQWTNYVYRGLFGMNASEMKKLWEEPVSGSKAVARNYIPESIGLEMVAYCEKLVSVLELEDLEQAHDEAIRLTQIKYRKRLAEPN
;
A
#
# COMPACT_ATOMS: atom_id res chain seq x y z
N MET A 1 12.44 -24.33 13.79
CA MET A 1 13.68 -24.11 13.03
C MET A 1 13.27 -23.76 11.62
N LEU A 2 13.92 -22.80 10.97
CA LEU A 2 13.63 -22.45 9.58
C LEU A 2 14.32 -23.45 8.65
N GLU A 3 13.67 -23.82 7.55
CA GLU A 3 14.20 -24.76 6.56
C GLU A 3 14.12 -24.17 5.14
N THR A 4 15.08 -24.51 4.29
CA THR A 4 14.99 -24.20 2.85
C THR A 4 13.70 -24.81 2.29
N GLY A 5 12.98 -24.05 1.47
CA GLY A 5 11.70 -24.50 0.92
C GLY A 5 10.49 -24.22 1.83
N GLN A 6 10.71 -23.74 3.07
CA GLN A 6 9.60 -23.34 3.92
C GLN A 6 8.85 -22.16 3.29
N ILE A 7 7.52 -22.30 3.20
CA ILE A 7 6.64 -21.26 2.68
C ILE A 7 6.20 -20.34 3.82
N ILE A 8 6.40 -19.03 3.64
CA ILE A 8 6.07 -17.97 4.60
C ILE A 8 5.04 -17.03 3.96
N PRO A 9 3.85 -16.86 4.55
CA PRO A 9 2.89 -15.87 4.09
C PRO A 9 3.35 -14.45 4.49
N ILE A 10 3.39 -13.54 3.53
CA ILE A 10 3.69 -12.12 3.68
C ILE A 10 2.47 -11.31 3.24
N GLN A 11 2.21 -10.20 3.93
CA GLN A 11 1.12 -9.28 3.59
C GLN A 11 1.64 -8.06 2.83
N PHE A 12 0.94 -7.68 1.76
CA PHE A 12 1.22 -6.52 0.90
C PHE A 12 -0.09 -5.83 0.51
N LYS A 13 -0.28 -4.56 0.89
CA LYS A 13 -1.48 -3.76 0.55
C LYS A 13 -2.79 -4.52 0.77
N GLY A 14 -2.92 -5.21 1.91
CA GLY A 14 -4.10 -6.02 2.24
C GLY A 14 -4.25 -7.33 1.44
N LYS A 15 -3.19 -7.76 0.74
CA LYS A 15 -3.14 -9.03 -0.02
C LYS A 15 -2.03 -9.91 0.54
N SER A 16 -2.29 -11.20 0.66
CA SER A 16 -1.27 -12.17 1.03
C SER A 16 -0.52 -12.71 -0.18
N PHE A 17 0.78 -12.95 -0.02
CA PHE A 17 1.58 -13.73 -0.95
C PHE A 17 2.55 -14.64 -0.20
N ASN A 18 3.00 -15.67 -0.89
CA ASN A 18 3.89 -16.68 -0.33
C ASN A 18 5.33 -16.37 -0.75
N ALA A 19 6.17 -16.09 0.23
CA ALA A 19 7.61 -16.18 0.08
C ALA A 19 8.08 -17.61 0.39
N ILE A 20 9.20 -18.01 -0.19
CA ILE A 20 9.84 -19.30 0.08
C ILE A 20 11.23 -19.03 0.64
N VAL A 21 11.62 -19.72 1.70
CA VAL A 21 12.98 -19.63 2.26
C VAL A 21 13.96 -20.21 1.25
N ILE A 22 14.93 -19.39 0.82
CA ILE A 22 16.03 -19.82 -0.05
C ILE A 22 17.12 -20.43 0.81
N ASP A 23 17.62 -19.64 1.77
CA ASP A 23 18.65 -20.04 2.72
C ASP A 23 18.21 -19.60 4.13
N PRO A 24 17.96 -20.52 5.08
CA PRO A 24 17.57 -20.22 6.45
C PRO A 24 18.53 -19.28 7.21
N ASP A 25 19.80 -19.26 6.83
CA ASP A 25 20.88 -18.53 7.50
C ASP A 25 21.61 -17.56 6.57
N GLY A 26 20.99 -17.18 5.44
CA GLY A 26 21.66 -16.38 4.40
C GLY A 26 22.14 -14.99 4.85
N PHE A 27 21.59 -14.43 5.93
CA PHE A 27 22.08 -13.19 6.58
C PHE A 27 22.66 -13.43 7.97
N GLY A 28 23.03 -14.68 8.28
CA GLY A 28 23.48 -15.15 9.59
C GLY A 28 22.43 -16.01 10.29
N SER A 29 22.80 -16.59 11.44
CA SER A 29 21.99 -17.59 12.14
C SER A 29 20.55 -17.11 12.40
N GLY A 30 19.58 -17.87 11.89
CA GLY A 30 18.14 -17.60 12.00
C GLY A 30 17.64 -16.42 11.17
N LYS A 31 18.44 -15.91 10.22
CA LYS A 31 18.11 -14.76 9.37
C LYS A 31 18.03 -15.21 7.92
N PRO A 32 16.85 -15.66 7.46
CA PRO A 32 16.73 -16.28 6.17
C PRO A 32 16.84 -15.27 5.03
N THR A 33 17.41 -15.69 3.91
CA THR A 33 17.08 -15.09 2.61
C THR A 33 15.79 -15.74 2.11
N ILE A 34 14.94 -14.93 1.51
CA ILE A 34 13.64 -15.37 0.99
C ILE A 34 13.53 -15.01 -0.47
N GLY A 35 12.81 -15.84 -1.20
CA GLY A 35 12.47 -15.61 -2.58
C GLY A 35 10.98 -15.57 -2.77
N VAL A 36 10.56 -14.98 -3.88
CA VAL A 36 9.14 -14.94 -4.24
C VAL A 36 8.99 -15.41 -5.68
N GLY A 37 7.94 -16.20 -5.92
CA GLY A 37 7.71 -16.82 -7.22
C GLY A 37 7.06 -15.88 -8.24
N TYR A 38 7.13 -16.25 -9.52
CA TYR A 38 6.63 -15.45 -10.64
C TYR A 38 5.16 -15.08 -10.55
N ARG A 39 4.33 -15.94 -9.95
CA ARG A 39 2.90 -15.65 -9.73
C ARG A 39 2.70 -14.52 -8.71
N GLY A 40 3.52 -14.49 -7.66
CA GLY A 40 3.58 -13.36 -6.74
C GLY A 40 4.00 -12.11 -7.50
N MET A 41 5.08 -12.20 -8.28
CA MET A 41 5.63 -11.05 -8.99
C MET A 41 4.60 -10.47 -9.96
N SER A 42 3.95 -11.33 -10.73
CA SER A 42 2.86 -10.96 -11.64
C SER A 42 1.73 -10.22 -10.94
N ARG A 43 1.27 -10.75 -9.79
CA ARG A 43 0.17 -10.17 -9.02
C ARG A 43 0.52 -8.79 -8.45
N HIS A 44 1.76 -8.60 -8.01
CA HIS A 44 2.18 -7.39 -7.31
C HIS A 44 2.74 -6.31 -8.24
N LEU A 45 3.39 -6.70 -9.33
CA LEU A 45 3.91 -5.79 -10.35
C LEU A 45 2.91 -5.54 -11.49
N ASN A 46 1.72 -6.16 -11.42
CA ASN A 46 0.68 -6.07 -12.44
C ASN A 46 1.18 -6.46 -13.85
N MET A 47 2.04 -7.48 -13.88
CA MET A 47 2.76 -7.93 -15.06
C MET A 47 2.37 -9.36 -15.42
N PRO A 48 2.05 -9.69 -16.67
CA PRO A 48 1.72 -11.07 -17.03
C PRO A 48 2.87 -12.03 -16.69
N VAL A 49 2.56 -13.17 -16.06
CA VAL A 49 3.56 -14.24 -15.79
C VAL A 49 4.30 -14.64 -17.06
N SER A 50 3.61 -14.66 -18.20
CA SER A 50 4.21 -14.98 -19.50
C SER A 50 5.29 -13.98 -19.94
N THR A 51 5.18 -12.71 -19.55
CA THR A 51 6.21 -11.69 -19.82
C THR A 51 7.50 -11.99 -19.05
N ILE A 52 7.35 -12.47 -17.82
CA ILE A 52 8.47 -12.85 -16.95
C ILE A 52 9.09 -14.15 -17.47
N PHE A 53 8.27 -15.18 -17.70
CA PHE A 53 8.73 -16.52 -18.07
C PHE A 53 9.47 -16.55 -19.41
N LYS A 54 9.04 -15.76 -20.40
CA LYS A 54 9.71 -15.65 -21.71
C LYS A 54 11.15 -15.11 -21.64
N ARG A 55 11.53 -14.56 -20.49
CA ARG A 55 12.84 -13.95 -20.24
C ARG A 55 13.71 -14.80 -19.32
N VAL A 56 13.21 -15.95 -18.88
CA VAL A 56 13.97 -16.91 -18.09
C VAL A 56 14.69 -17.85 -19.04
N PHE A 57 15.99 -18.01 -18.87
CA PHE A 57 16.77 -18.98 -19.63
C PHE A 57 17.88 -19.59 -18.78
N PRO A 58 18.31 -20.82 -19.10
CA PRO A 58 19.44 -21.45 -18.46
C PRO A 58 20.76 -20.85 -18.98
N SER A 59 21.69 -20.55 -18.07
CA SER A 59 23.05 -20.10 -18.38
C SER A 59 24.00 -20.64 -17.32
N GLU A 60 25.09 -21.29 -17.74
CA GLU A 60 26.11 -21.84 -16.82
C GLU A 60 25.54 -22.78 -15.73
N GLY A 61 24.51 -23.56 -16.08
CA GLY A 61 23.86 -24.49 -15.14
C GLY A 61 22.92 -23.83 -14.13
N VAL A 62 22.68 -22.52 -14.24
CA VAL A 62 21.79 -21.73 -13.38
C VAL A 62 20.74 -21.02 -14.24
N GLU A 63 19.50 -20.99 -13.78
CA GLU A 63 18.47 -20.20 -14.46
C GLU A 63 18.61 -18.71 -14.14
N HIS A 64 18.44 -17.88 -15.15
CA HIS A 64 18.50 -16.43 -15.03
C HIS A 64 17.26 -15.79 -15.66
N LEU A 65 16.73 -14.75 -15.01
CA LEU A 65 15.80 -13.81 -15.61
C LEU A 65 16.59 -12.66 -16.24
N GLU A 66 16.45 -12.44 -17.55
CA GLU A 66 17.07 -11.31 -18.25
C GLU A 66 16.08 -10.20 -18.59
N LEU A 67 16.37 -9.01 -18.09
CA LEU A 67 15.57 -7.82 -18.30
C LEU A 67 15.85 -7.18 -19.67
N PRO A 68 14.98 -6.28 -20.17
CA PRO A 68 15.20 -5.59 -21.45
C PRO A 68 16.51 -4.79 -21.51
N SER A 69 17.03 -4.37 -20.36
CA SER A 69 18.34 -3.71 -20.22
C SER A 69 19.53 -4.65 -20.48
N GLY A 70 19.32 -5.96 -20.45
CA GLY A 70 20.37 -6.98 -20.46
C GLY A 70 20.82 -7.42 -19.06
N ASN A 71 20.32 -6.79 -17.99
CA ASN A 71 20.62 -7.20 -16.62
C ASN A 71 20.01 -8.57 -16.32
N ARG A 72 20.76 -9.41 -15.59
CA ARG A 72 20.41 -10.80 -15.28
C ARG A 72 20.29 -11.01 -13.78
N PHE A 73 19.23 -11.70 -13.38
CA PHE A 73 18.93 -12.02 -11.99
C PHE A 73 18.82 -13.53 -11.83
N ARG A 74 19.42 -14.07 -10.76
CA ARG A 74 19.42 -15.51 -10.52
C ARG A 74 18.01 -15.99 -10.16
N VAL A 75 17.63 -17.13 -10.75
CA VAL A 75 16.42 -17.87 -10.40
C VAL A 75 16.82 -19.11 -9.61
N PHE A 76 16.22 -19.25 -8.44
CA PHE A 76 16.38 -20.41 -7.57
C PHE A 76 15.26 -21.41 -7.84
N ARG A 77 15.64 -22.67 -8.10
CA ARG A 77 14.72 -23.80 -8.12
C ARG A 77 14.72 -24.46 -6.74
N ILE A 78 13.58 -24.41 -6.07
CA ILE A 78 13.46 -24.85 -4.67
C ILE A 78 12.25 -25.77 -4.54
N LYS A 79 12.44 -26.91 -3.87
CA LYS A 79 11.35 -27.78 -3.46
C LYS A 79 10.69 -27.18 -2.22
N GLY A 80 9.42 -26.83 -2.32
CA GLY A 80 8.63 -26.36 -1.20
C GLY A 80 8.33 -27.49 -0.22
N ASN A 81 8.10 -27.12 1.05
CA ASN A 81 7.67 -28.06 2.08
C ASN A 81 6.23 -28.57 1.87
N ASP A 82 5.50 -27.98 0.91
CA ASP A 82 4.21 -28.47 0.40
C ASP A 82 4.35 -29.51 -0.73
N GLY A 83 5.59 -29.88 -1.08
CA GLY A 83 5.91 -30.85 -2.12
C GLY A 83 5.92 -30.28 -3.54
N ASN A 84 5.67 -28.98 -3.74
CA ASN A 84 5.70 -28.35 -5.07
C ASN A 84 7.09 -27.80 -5.42
N ASP A 85 7.39 -27.70 -6.71
CA ASP A 85 8.63 -27.07 -7.20
C ASP A 85 8.40 -25.59 -7.52
N TYR A 86 9.25 -24.74 -6.97
CA TYR A 86 9.16 -23.29 -7.11
C TYR A 86 10.35 -22.74 -7.89
N SER A 87 10.08 -21.78 -8.77
CA SER A 87 11.07 -20.82 -9.24
C SER A 87 10.92 -19.55 -8.42
N ALA A 88 11.96 -19.18 -7.69
CA ALA A 88 11.99 -18.00 -6.86
C ALA A 88 13.14 -17.08 -7.26
N ILE A 89 12.90 -15.78 -7.20
CA ILE A 89 13.95 -14.76 -7.26
C ILE A 89 14.05 -14.19 -5.85
N GLU A 90 15.27 -13.94 -5.39
CA GLU A 90 15.55 -13.36 -4.08
C GLU A 90 14.83 -12.01 -3.91
N ALA A 91 14.27 -11.77 -2.73
CA ALA A 91 13.33 -10.67 -2.53
C ALA A 91 13.99 -9.29 -2.72
N SER A 92 15.27 -9.13 -2.40
CA SER A 92 15.96 -7.84 -2.60
C SER A 92 16.14 -7.49 -4.09
N ASP A 93 16.34 -8.50 -4.94
CA ASP A 93 16.42 -8.33 -6.40
C ASP A 93 15.13 -7.78 -7.02
N TRP A 94 13.98 -7.93 -6.37
CA TRP A 94 12.70 -7.45 -6.92
C TRP A 94 12.64 -5.93 -7.09
N VAL A 95 13.27 -5.19 -6.17
CA VAL A 95 13.35 -3.72 -6.26
C VAL A 95 14.21 -3.31 -7.46
N LEU A 96 15.32 -4.01 -7.67
CA LEU A 96 16.20 -3.80 -8.81
C LEU A 96 15.49 -4.13 -10.12
N ILE A 97 14.80 -5.26 -10.17
CA ILE A 97 13.99 -5.68 -11.31
C ILE A 97 12.91 -4.65 -11.65
N ALA A 98 12.18 -4.16 -10.65
CA ALA A 98 11.11 -3.19 -10.88
C ALA A 98 11.66 -1.84 -11.36
N SER A 99 12.74 -1.35 -10.75
CA SER A 99 13.42 -0.12 -11.17
C SER A 99 13.98 -0.24 -12.60
N ASP A 100 14.63 -1.35 -12.91
CA ASP A 100 15.22 -1.58 -14.23
C ASP A 100 14.16 -1.61 -15.33
N TRP A 101 13.07 -2.35 -15.12
CA TRP A 101 11.95 -2.37 -16.07
C TRP A 101 11.27 -1.01 -16.22
N LEU A 102 11.28 -0.13 -15.22
CA LEU A 102 10.78 1.22 -15.39
C LEU A 102 11.71 2.08 -16.24
N LYS A 103 13.03 1.94 -16.08
CA LYS A 103 14.06 2.66 -16.86
C LYS A 103 14.13 2.15 -18.30
N ALA A 104 14.03 0.85 -18.50
CA ALA A 104 14.10 0.16 -19.79
C ALA A 104 12.84 -0.73 -19.99
N PRO A 105 11.66 -0.14 -20.27
CA PRO A 105 10.39 -0.86 -20.25
C PRO A 105 10.17 -1.83 -21.40
N GLY A 106 10.97 -1.77 -22.47
CA GLY A 106 10.70 -2.53 -23.69
C GLY A 106 9.26 -2.32 -24.16
N ARG A 107 8.48 -3.41 -24.21
CA ARG A 107 7.06 -3.41 -24.62
C ARG A 107 6.06 -3.46 -23.44
N LEU A 108 6.44 -3.00 -22.24
CA LEU A 108 5.51 -2.94 -21.11
C LEU A 108 4.40 -1.90 -21.33
N GLY A 109 3.14 -2.33 -21.18
CA GLY A 109 1.97 -1.45 -21.24
C GLY A 109 1.83 -0.54 -20.02
N LYS A 110 1.00 0.52 -20.13
CA LYS A 110 0.78 1.54 -19.09
C LYS A 110 0.46 0.93 -17.71
N LYS A 111 -0.49 -0.01 -17.66
CA LYS A 111 -0.94 -0.68 -16.44
C LYS A 111 0.19 -1.41 -15.69
N ALA A 112 1.13 -2.02 -16.42
CA ALA A 112 2.28 -2.68 -15.81
C ALA A 112 3.29 -1.66 -15.27
N LYS A 113 3.52 -0.56 -15.99
CA LYS A 113 4.37 0.54 -15.51
C LYS A 113 3.83 1.16 -14.22
N GLU A 114 2.53 1.42 -14.16
CA GLU A 114 1.87 1.93 -12.94
C GLU A 114 2.02 0.92 -11.78
N GLY A 115 1.81 -0.37 -12.04
CA GLY A 115 2.01 -1.42 -11.03
C GLY A 115 3.44 -1.48 -10.48
N LEU A 116 4.46 -1.29 -11.32
CA LEU A 116 5.86 -1.20 -10.90
C LEU A 116 6.12 0.03 -10.02
N ILE A 117 5.57 1.19 -10.37
CA ILE A 117 5.68 2.42 -9.57
C ILE A 117 5.01 2.23 -8.21
N ASP A 118 3.79 1.67 -8.20
CA ASP A 118 3.01 1.43 -6.99
C ASP A 118 3.68 0.44 -6.04
N PHE A 119 4.38 -0.55 -6.58
CA PHE A 119 5.20 -1.50 -5.82
C PHE A 119 6.40 -0.80 -5.18
N LEU A 120 7.17 -0.03 -5.95
CA LEU A 120 8.34 0.69 -5.43
C LEU A 120 7.97 1.72 -4.36
N ALA A 121 6.89 2.48 -4.58
CA ALA A 121 6.42 3.48 -3.61
C ALA A 121 6.04 2.84 -2.27
N TRP A 122 5.41 1.66 -2.30
CA TRP A 122 5.09 0.91 -1.09
C TRP A 122 6.34 0.37 -0.40
N TYR A 123 7.23 -0.27 -1.16
CA TYR A 123 8.45 -0.89 -0.62
C TYR A 123 9.31 0.17 0.08
N ALA A 124 9.43 1.35 -0.53
CA ALA A 124 10.12 2.49 0.05
C ALA A 124 9.45 2.99 1.33
N ALA A 125 8.11 3.13 1.34
CA ALA A 125 7.38 3.62 2.50
C ALA A 125 7.49 2.66 3.70
N GLU A 126 7.21 1.37 3.49
CA GLU A 126 7.31 0.37 4.56
C GLU A 126 8.75 0.20 5.04
N GLY A 127 9.72 0.12 4.12
CA GLY A 127 11.13 0.01 4.48
C GLY A 127 11.62 1.20 5.33
N LEU A 128 11.17 2.42 5.01
CA LEU A 128 11.50 3.61 5.78
C LEU A 128 10.91 3.56 7.19
N TYR A 129 9.64 3.17 7.33
CA TYR A 129 9.02 3.04 8.66
C TYR A 129 9.60 1.90 9.48
N ALA A 130 9.91 0.76 8.84
CA ALA A 130 10.59 -0.35 9.50
C ALA A 130 11.95 0.11 10.04
N ALA A 131 12.76 0.82 9.24
CA ALA A 131 14.04 1.38 9.68
C ALA A 131 13.87 2.45 10.79
N ALA A 132 12.86 3.31 10.67
CA ALA A 132 12.59 4.31 11.69
C ALA A 132 12.16 3.66 13.02
N TYR A 133 11.33 2.62 12.99
CA TYR A 133 10.85 1.95 14.19
C TYR A 133 11.93 1.08 14.82
N THR A 134 12.78 0.42 14.05
CA THR A 134 13.96 -0.25 14.63
C THR A 134 14.90 0.76 15.28
N PHE A 135 15.06 1.97 14.73
CA PHE A 135 15.83 3.02 15.38
C PHE A 135 15.16 3.55 16.67
N LEU A 136 13.87 3.86 16.61
CA LEU A 136 13.13 4.52 17.70
C LEU A 136 12.73 3.57 18.82
N LYS A 137 12.30 2.35 18.47
CA LYS A 137 11.75 1.33 19.38
C LYS A 137 12.69 0.15 19.58
N GLN A 138 13.85 0.12 18.91
CA GLN A 138 14.79 -1.01 18.87
C GLN A 138 14.24 -2.29 18.20
N THR A 139 12.97 -2.30 17.80
CA THR A 139 12.31 -3.44 17.18
C THR A 139 11.26 -2.97 16.17
N TYR A 140 11.00 -3.81 15.17
CA TYR A 140 9.87 -3.67 14.26
C TYR A 140 9.02 -4.93 14.38
N THR A 141 7.80 -4.76 14.90
CA THR A 141 6.93 -5.89 15.21
C THR A 141 5.94 -6.18 14.08
N ARG A 142 5.30 -7.34 14.15
CA ARG A 142 4.18 -7.67 13.25
C ARG A 142 3.02 -6.67 13.38
N GLU A 143 2.73 -6.22 14.59
CA GLU A 143 1.68 -5.23 14.84
C GLU A 143 1.98 -3.90 14.16
N ASP A 144 3.24 -3.42 14.25
CA ASP A 144 3.69 -2.22 13.56
C ASP A 144 3.48 -2.34 12.04
N ASN A 145 3.84 -3.50 11.47
CA ASN A 145 3.60 -3.77 10.05
C ASN A 145 2.11 -3.72 9.69
N GLU A 146 1.25 -4.38 10.47
CA GLU A 146 -0.19 -4.39 10.22
C GLU A 146 -0.81 -2.98 10.29
N VAL A 147 -0.34 -2.12 11.19
CA VAL A 147 -0.74 -0.70 11.26
C VAL A 147 -0.30 0.05 10.01
N ILE A 148 0.96 -0.06 9.58
CA ILE A 148 1.48 0.61 8.38
C ILE A 148 0.76 0.12 7.13
N GLN A 149 0.53 -1.20 6.99
CA GLN A 149 -0.22 -1.76 5.87
C GLN A 149 -1.63 -1.19 5.79
N ARG A 150 -2.35 -1.11 6.92
CA ARG A 150 -3.68 -0.50 6.95
C ARG A 150 -3.63 0.95 6.49
N TRP A 151 -2.71 1.75 7.02
CA TRP A 151 -2.54 3.14 6.62
C TRP A 151 -2.24 3.30 5.12
N LEU A 152 -1.33 2.49 4.56
CA LEU A 152 -1.01 2.51 3.12
C LEU A 152 -2.22 2.15 2.25
N VAL A 153 -3.00 1.14 2.65
CA VAL A 153 -4.22 0.72 1.93
C VAL A 153 -5.28 1.81 1.98
N SER A 154 -5.57 2.38 3.15
CA SER A 154 -6.56 3.45 3.32
C SER A 154 -6.20 4.68 2.48
N ARG A 155 -4.91 5.01 2.39
CA ARG A 155 -4.41 6.12 1.57
C ARG A 155 -4.57 5.88 0.07
N GLU A 156 -4.33 4.66 -0.42
CA GLU A 156 -4.53 4.32 -1.83
C GLU A 156 -6.02 4.23 -2.21
N ALA A 157 -6.85 3.65 -1.34
CA ALA A 157 -8.28 3.48 -1.57
C ALA A 157 -9.04 4.81 -1.75
N GLY A 158 -8.55 5.89 -1.15
CA GLY A 158 -9.14 7.22 -1.29
C GLY A 158 -8.83 7.94 -2.61
N LYS A 159 -7.83 7.50 -3.40
CA LYS A 159 -7.42 8.22 -4.62
C LYS A 159 -8.50 8.26 -5.71
N PRO A 160 -9.18 7.16 -6.07
CA PRO A 160 -10.24 7.21 -7.09
C PRO A 160 -11.43 8.05 -6.63
N ALA A 161 -11.86 7.88 -5.38
CA ALA A 161 -12.95 8.67 -4.78
C ALA A 161 -12.64 10.17 -4.81
N ARG A 162 -11.39 10.56 -4.53
CA ARG A 162 -10.96 11.96 -4.59
C ARG A 162 -10.91 12.50 -6.02
N ALA A 163 -10.60 11.67 -7.02
CA ALA A 163 -10.61 12.08 -8.42
C ALA A 163 -12.04 12.35 -8.91
N ASP A 164 -12.98 11.45 -8.61
CA ASP A 164 -14.40 11.61 -8.95
C ASP A 164 -15.00 12.81 -8.19
N TRP A 165 -14.68 12.96 -6.90
CA TRP A 165 -15.09 14.12 -6.11
C TRP A 165 -14.53 15.43 -6.65
N ALA A 166 -13.26 15.44 -7.05
CA ALA A 166 -12.65 16.62 -7.65
C ALA A 166 -13.35 16.98 -8.98
N TYR A 167 -13.81 15.99 -9.74
CA TYR A 167 -14.62 16.23 -10.94
C TYR A 167 -16.00 16.82 -10.60
N THR A 168 -16.72 16.27 -9.63
CA THR A 168 -18.01 16.82 -9.15
C THR A 168 -17.89 18.27 -8.65
N VAL A 169 -16.85 18.56 -7.85
CA VAL A 169 -16.52 19.91 -7.39
C VAL A 169 -16.06 20.81 -8.56
N ALA A 170 -15.43 20.23 -9.59
CA ALA A 170 -15.05 20.96 -10.78
C ALA A 170 -16.29 21.48 -11.53
N GLU A 171 -17.26 20.60 -11.76
CA GLU A 171 -18.48 20.88 -12.52
C GLU A 171 -19.45 21.81 -11.77
N GLN A 172 -19.70 21.54 -10.48
CA GLN A 172 -20.74 22.24 -9.72
C GLN A 172 -20.21 23.41 -8.88
N GLY A 173 -18.91 23.44 -8.57
CA GLY A 173 -18.31 24.36 -7.58
C GLY A 173 -17.80 25.71 -8.12
N GLY A 174 -18.14 26.09 -9.36
CA GLY A 174 -17.74 27.37 -9.98
C GLY A 174 -16.23 27.50 -10.29
N ASN A 175 -15.75 28.62 -10.85
CA ASN A 175 -14.38 28.73 -11.41
C ASN A 175 -13.28 29.23 -10.44
N SER A 176 -13.43 29.05 -9.12
CA SER A 176 -12.43 29.50 -8.15
C SER A 176 -11.26 28.51 -7.98
N PRO A 177 -9.99 28.95 -7.99
CA PRO A 177 -8.83 28.08 -7.72
C PRO A 177 -8.77 27.59 -6.26
N TYR A 178 -9.49 28.24 -5.32
CA TYR A 178 -9.50 27.88 -3.90
C TYR A 178 -10.60 26.89 -3.51
N LYS A 179 -11.50 26.54 -4.45
CA LYS A 179 -12.70 25.75 -4.16
C LYS A 179 -12.41 24.37 -3.59
N TYR A 180 -11.37 23.69 -4.08
CA TYR A 180 -11.01 22.35 -3.59
C TYR A 180 -10.61 22.40 -2.12
N GLY A 181 -9.78 23.37 -1.73
CA GLY A 181 -9.37 23.54 -0.33
C GLY A 181 -10.55 23.87 0.59
N GLN A 182 -11.50 24.66 0.10
CA GLN A 182 -12.74 24.97 0.82
C GLN A 182 -13.58 23.72 1.07
N TRP A 183 -13.87 22.93 0.02
CA TRP A 183 -14.69 21.72 0.14
C TRP A 183 -13.99 20.60 0.90
N THR A 184 -12.66 20.46 0.77
CA THR A 184 -11.90 19.57 1.64
C THR A 184 -12.04 19.98 3.10
N ASN A 185 -11.89 21.27 3.42
CA ASN A 185 -12.09 21.73 4.79
C ASN A 185 -13.55 21.57 5.26
N TYR A 186 -14.52 21.67 4.36
CA TYR A 186 -15.94 21.43 4.65
C TYR A 186 -16.16 19.99 5.12
N VAL A 187 -15.64 19.01 4.36
CA VAL A 187 -15.68 17.58 4.73
C VAL A 187 -15.00 17.35 6.08
N TYR A 188 -13.79 17.86 6.28
CA TYR A 188 -13.06 17.65 7.54
C TYR A 188 -13.76 18.29 8.74
N ARG A 189 -14.34 19.49 8.58
CA ARG A 189 -15.12 20.15 9.64
C ARG A 189 -16.39 19.36 9.96
N GLY A 190 -17.10 18.88 8.94
CA GLY A 190 -18.29 18.07 9.14
C GLY A 190 -18.00 16.72 9.81
N LEU A 191 -16.89 16.08 9.47
CA LEU A 191 -16.54 14.76 10.02
C LEU A 191 -15.87 14.84 11.40
N PHE A 192 -15.00 15.83 11.61
CA PHE A 192 -14.07 15.86 12.75
C PHE A 192 -14.13 17.16 13.58
N GLY A 193 -14.90 18.16 13.14
CA GLY A 193 -14.95 19.47 13.79
C GLY A 193 -13.70 20.34 13.57
N MET A 194 -12.76 19.90 12.72
CA MET A 194 -11.48 20.55 12.47
C MET A 194 -11.24 20.70 10.97
N ASN A 195 -10.41 21.64 10.56
CA ASN A 195 -9.98 21.74 9.16
C ASN A 195 -8.91 20.66 8.83
N ALA A 196 -8.60 20.50 7.54
CA ALA A 196 -7.69 19.43 7.11
C ALA A 196 -6.25 19.58 7.62
N SER A 197 -5.75 20.81 7.84
CA SER A 197 -4.40 21.02 8.35
C SER A 197 -4.32 20.79 9.86
N GLU A 198 -5.36 21.14 10.61
CA GLU A 198 -5.51 20.85 12.03
C GLU A 198 -5.57 19.34 12.28
N MET A 199 -6.36 18.61 11.49
CA MET A 199 -6.47 17.15 11.64
C MET A 199 -5.14 16.43 11.35
N LYS A 200 -4.40 16.89 10.34
CA LYS A 200 -3.06 16.34 10.03
C LYS A 200 -2.09 16.57 11.16
N LYS A 201 -2.07 17.77 11.76
CA LYS A 201 -1.25 18.05 12.94
C LYS A 201 -1.64 17.14 14.11
N LEU A 202 -2.94 16.94 14.34
CA LEU A 202 -3.42 16.03 15.39
C LEU A 202 -2.98 14.57 15.16
N TRP A 203 -2.91 14.11 13.90
CA TRP A 203 -2.38 12.79 13.56
C TRP A 203 -0.85 12.70 13.68
N GLU A 204 -0.15 13.79 13.44
CA GLU A 204 1.32 13.89 13.55
C GLU A 204 1.80 14.07 15.00
N GLU A 205 0.94 14.54 15.90
CA GLU A 205 1.26 14.68 17.32
C GLU A 205 1.32 13.30 18.01
N PRO A 206 2.43 12.95 18.69
CA PRO A 206 2.50 11.73 19.47
C PRO A 206 1.40 11.79 20.53
N VAL A 207 0.46 10.85 20.50
CA VAL A 207 -0.60 10.67 21.51
C VAL A 207 0.06 10.32 22.85
N SER A 208 0.65 11.31 23.50
CA SER A 208 1.33 11.18 24.78
C SER A 208 0.34 11.55 25.89
N GLY A 209 -0.13 10.51 26.59
CA GLY A 209 -0.53 10.58 28.00
C GLY A 209 -1.79 11.34 28.41
N SER A 210 -2.43 12.14 27.56
CA SER A 210 -3.68 12.81 27.94
C SER A 210 -4.89 11.87 27.80
N LYS A 211 -5.48 11.48 28.94
CA LYS A 211 -6.75 10.72 29.00
C LYS A 211 -7.90 11.39 28.24
N ALA A 212 -7.85 12.70 28.01
CA ALA A 212 -8.85 13.44 27.25
C ALA A 212 -8.61 13.34 25.73
N VAL A 213 -7.34 13.32 25.29
CA VAL A 213 -6.97 13.21 23.87
C VAL A 213 -7.16 11.77 23.37
N ALA A 214 -6.78 10.76 24.17
CA ALA A 214 -6.96 9.35 23.79
C ALA A 214 -8.43 8.95 23.59
N ARG A 215 -9.38 9.60 24.28
CA ARG A 215 -10.82 9.31 24.18
C ARG A 215 -11.47 9.81 22.89
N ASN A 216 -10.89 10.84 22.27
CA ASN A 216 -11.41 11.47 21.05
C ASN A 216 -10.43 11.34 19.86
N TYR A 217 -9.35 10.56 20.03
CA TYR A 217 -8.36 10.36 18.98
C TYR A 217 -8.94 9.46 17.89
N ILE A 218 -9.00 9.98 16.67
CA ILE A 218 -9.36 9.21 15.48
C ILE A 218 -8.06 8.78 14.82
N PRO A 219 -7.74 7.47 14.77
CA PRO A 219 -6.57 6.99 14.05
C PRO A 219 -6.55 7.50 12.61
N GLU A 220 -5.38 7.94 12.12
CA GLU A 220 -5.23 8.50 10.77
C GLU A 220 -5.84 7.58 9.70
N SER A 221 -5.63 6.26 9.80
CA SER A 221 -6.22 5.30 8.88
C SER A 221 -7.75 5.34 8.84
N ILE A 222 -8.41 5.40 10.01
CA ILE A 222 -9.88 5.49 10.13
C ILE A 222 -10.36 6.85 9.62
N GLY A 223 -9.66 7.93 9.95
CA GLY A 223 -9.99 9.28 9.48
C GLY A 223 -9.90 9.41 7.96
N LEU A 224 -8.82 8.89 7.35
CA LEU A 224 -8.66 8.85 5.90
C LEU A 224 -9.73 7.98 5.23
N GLU A 225 -10.13 6.86 5.82
CA GLU A 225 -11.25 6.05 5.33
C GLU A 225 -12.58 6.82 5.36
N MET A 226 -12.88 7.52 6.45
CA MET A 226 -14.09 8.33 6.57
C MET A 226 -14.13 9.45 5.52
N VAL A 227 -13.01 10.16 5.32
CA VAL A 227 -12.88 11.21 4.29
C VAL A 227 -13.11 10.61 2.90
N ALA A 228 -12.43 9.51 2.58
CA ALA A 228 -12.57 8.86 1.28
C ALA A 228 -14.01 8.38 1.02
N TYR A 229 -14.68 7.85 2.05
CA TYR A 229 -16.07 7.42 1.94
C TYR A 229 -17.02 8.61 1.74
N CYS A 230 -16.80 9.71 2.46
CA CYS A 230 -17.58 10.93 2.32
C CYS A 230 -17.39 11.56 0.92
N GLU A 231 -16.14 11.73 0.47
CA GLU A 231 -15.82 12.24 -0.87
C GLU A 231 -16.50 11.39 -1.96
N LYS A 232 -16.46 10.06 -1.81
CA LYS A 232 -17.15 9.14 -2.73
C LYS A 232 -18.67 9.36 -2.75
N LEU A 233 -19.30 9.53 -1.59
CA LEU A 233 -20.75 9.71 -1.50
C LEU A 233 -21.20 11.00 -2.19
N VAL A 234 -20.43 12.09 -2.06
CA VAL A 234 -20.74 13.34 -2.77
C VAL A 234 -20.85 13.11 -4.28
N SER A 235 -19.91 12.37 -4.88
CA SER A 235 -19.96 12.05 -6.31
C SER A 235 -21.09 11.10 -6.70
N VAL A 236 -21.53 10.22 -5.80
CA VAL A 236 -22.59 9.23 -6.09
C VAL A 236 -23.99 9.81 -5.90
N LEU A 237 -24.16 10.76 -4.97
CA LEU A 237 -25.46 11.35 -4.68
C LEU A 237 -25.99 12.24 -5.82
N GLU A 238 -25.08 12.78 -6.66
CA GLU A 238 -25.39 13.58 -7.85
C GLU A 238 -26.49 14.66 -7.63
N LEU A 239 -26.54 15.25 -6.43
CA LEU A 239 -27.50 16.30 -6.14
C LEU A 239 -27.14 17.58 -6.89
N GLU A 240 -28.15 18.39 -7.22
CA GLU A 240 -27.96 19.67 -7.92
C GLU A 240 -27.26 20.72 -7.05
N ASP A 241 -27.48 20.66 -5.73
CA ASP A 241 -26.80 21.51 -4.76
C ASP A 241 -25.61 20.76 -4.15
N LEU A 242 -24.41 21.28 -4.43
CA LEU A 242 -23.14 20.73 -3.96
C LEU A 242 -23.02 20.78 -2.43
N GLU A 243 -23.53 21.82 -1.77
CA GLU A 243 -23.52 21.91 -0.30
C GLU A 243 -24.41 20.84 0.31
N GLN A 244 -25.62 20.69 -0.24
CA GLN A 244 -26.55 19.64 0.17
C GLN A 244 -25.98 18.22 -0.04
N ALA A 245 -25.25 18.00 -1.14
CA ALA A 245 -24.56 16.75 -1.41
C ALA A 245 -23.49 16.44 -0.34
N HIS A 246 -22.72 17.46 0.06
CA HIS A 246 -21.72 17.32 1.13
C HIS A 246 -22.35 17.06 2.50
N ASP A 247 -23.42 17.77 2.84
CA ASP A 247 -24.12 17.59 4.13
C ASP A 247 -24.67 16.17 4.28
N GLU A 248 -25.33 15.66 3.25
CA GLU A 248 -25.90 14.31 3.28
C GLU A 248 -24.79 13.24 3.28
N ALA A 249 -23.72 13.43 2.51
CA ALA A 249 -22.56 12.54 2.54
C ALA A 249 -21.87 12.50 3.91
N ILE A 250 -21.72 13.66 4.57
CA ILE A 250 -21.19 13.77 5.94
C ILE A 250 -22.08 13.00 6.91
N ARG A 251 -23.39 13.24 6.86
CA ARG A 251 -24.38 12.59 7.75
C ARG A 251 -24.34 11.06 7.62
N LEU A 252 -24.36 10.55 6.39
CA LEU A 252 -24.30 9.11 6.11
C LEU A 252 -22.95 8.50 6.54
N THR A 253 -21.84 9.22 6.35
CA THR A 253 -20.51 8.80 6.81
C THR A 253 -20.45 8.70 8.34
N GLN A 254 -20.93 9.72 9.06
CA GLN A 254 -20.99 9.69 10.52
C GLN A 254 -21.83 8.51 11.03
N ILE A 255 -22.98 8.22 10.40
CA ILE A 255 -23.82 7.07 10.76
C ILE A 255 -23.06 5.76 10.58
N LYS A 256 -22.39 5.58 9.44
CA LYS A 256 -21.65 4.35 9.13
C LYS A 256 -20.51 4.07 10.10
N TYR A 257 -19.74 5.10 10.45
CA TYR A 257 -18.52 4.95 11.26
C TYR A 257 -18.78 5.11 12.77
N ARG A 258 -20.00 5.49 13.18
CA ARG A 258 -20.38 5.70 14.60
C ARG A 258 -19.95 4.57 15.54
N LYS A 259 -20.17 3.31 15.14
CA LYS A 259 -19.80 2.15 15.98
C LYS A 259 -18.29 1.97 16.10
N ARG A 260 -17.55 2.17 15.00
CA ARG A 260 -16.08 2.06 14.97
C ARG A 260 -15.37 3.16 15.74
N LEU A 261 -16.01 4.31 15.91
CA LEU A 261 -15.51 5.42 16.73
C LEU A 261 -15.87 5.26 18.22
N ALA A 262 -16.86 4.42 18.54
CA ALA A 262 -17.35 4.18 19.91
C ALA A 262 -16.72 2.95 20.57
N GLU A 263 -16.04 2.09 19.82
CA GLU A 263 -15.27 0.96 20.33
C GLU A 263 -13.86 1.44 20.72
N PRO A 264 -13.49 1.42 22.02
CA PRO A 264 -12.12 1.67 22.41
C PRO A 264 -11.27 0.46 21.98
N ASN A 265 -10.16 0.72 21.29
CA ASN A 265 -9.08 -0.27 21.15
C ASN A 265 -8.51 -0.62 22.53
#